data_AF-A0A1I0ILS4-F1
#
_entry.id   AF-A0A1I0ILS4-F1
#
_cell.length_a   1.000
_cell.length_b   1.000
_cell.length_c   1.000
_cell.angle_alpha   90.00
_cell.angle_beta   90.00
_cell.angle_gamma   90.00
#
_symmetry.space_group_name_H-M   'P 1'
#
loop_
_entity.id
_entity.type
_entity.pdbx_description
1 polymer ?
#
loop_
_entity_poly.entity_id
_entity_poly.type
_entity_poly.pdbx_seq_one_letter_code
_entity_poly.pdbx_strand_id
1 'polypeptide(L)'
;MRKKLLLKKAVTFSLMGVLAVSPVLIAHANPGAVFSSEISGGTQDTPDTPDTPDVPDTPDVPDVPDVPDVPDIPDVPNNSGSSSGGGSSSGGTVTTSSSSVSSALDSVMVKGVKVFTTVAGRYSANSVAGVIVTTPYSDVAAAVGAGTNQKPFAVIENSVCGEDSKACMMKKLEELKSISPEIVSGPALDIWLGISDINNNFTKVGKAARPIEFKIGIPANFKTDGYDYALIFVQSDGTTSVIVDTDDDSDTMTFSTDVYGTFTLVKGPSGSFAAYR
;
A
#
# COMPACT_ATOMS: atom_id res chain seq x y z
N MET A 1 -50.33 19.18 31.49
CA MET A 1 -49.46 19.60 32.61
C MET A 1 -48.05 19.81 32.09
N ARG A 2 -47.49 20.99 32.36
CA ARG A 2 -46.12 21.39 32.02
C ARG A 2 -45.13 20.67 32.94
N LYS A 3 -43.94 20.33 32.42
CA LYS A 3 -42.64 20.71 33.02
C LYS A 3 -41.49 20.40 32.04
N LYS A 4 -40.94 21.47 31.48
CA LYS A 4 -39.62 21.54 30.84
C LYS A 4 -38.55 21.27 31.91
N LEU A 5 -37.54 20.45 31.61
CA LEU A 5 -36.29 20.44 32.37
C LEU A 5 -35.17 20.87 31.43
N LEU A 6 -34.76 22.13 31.58
CA LEU A 6 -33.57 22.71 30.99
C LEU A 6 -32.37 22.23 31.80
N LEU A 7 -31.38 21.61 31.17
CA LEU A 7 -30.06 21.45 31.76
C LEU A 7 -29.02 22.20 30.92
N LYS A 8 -28.30 23.07 31.64
CA LYS A 8 -27.48 24.17 31.16
C LYS A 8 -26.16 23.68 30.56
N LYS A 9 -25.71 24.41 29.53
CA LYS A 9 -24.34 24.41 29.01
C LYS A 9 -23.31 24.63 30.15
N ALA A 10 -22.26 23.82 30.17
CA ALA A 10 -20.99 24.15 30.82
C ALA A 10 -19.88 23.71 29.86
N VAL A 11 -19.34 24.70 29.13
CA VAL A 11 -18.11 24.59 28.35
C VAL A 11 -16.97 24.60 29.35
N THR A 12 -16.22 23.51 29.46
CA THR A 12 -14.99 23.46 30.24
C THR A 12 -13.84 23.25 29.27
N PHE A 13 -13.10 24.32 28.98
CA PHE A 13 -11.81 24.27 28.28
C PHE A 13 -10.79 23.68 29.26
N SER A 14 -10.33 22.45 29.00
CA SER A 14 -9.22 21.84 29.73
C SER A 14 -7.95 21.98 28.91
N LEU A 15 -7.08 22.91 29.33
CA LEU A 15 -5.74 23.13 28.79
C LEU A 15 -4.79 22.08 29.41
N MET A 16 -4.54 20.99 28.70
CA MET A 16 -3.49 20.03 29.07
C MET A 16 -2.17 20.49 28.47
N GLY A 17 -1.29 21.00 29.34
CA GLY A 17 0.08 21.34 29.03
C GLY A 17 0.90 20.11 28.67
N VAL A 18 1.68 20.25 27.59
CA VAL A 18 2.71 19.33 27.13
C VAL A 18 3.92 19.46 28.06
N LEU A 19 4.31 18.39 28.75
CA LEU A 19 5.60 18.28 29.42
C LEU A 19 6.20 16.90 29.12
N ALA A 20 6.82 16.76 27.95
CA ALA A 20 7.66 15.61 27.62
C ALA A 20 9.07 15.90 28.16
N VAL A 21 9.39 15.27 29.29
CA VAL A 21 10.76 15.17 29.83
C VAL A 21 11.49 14.06 29.10
N SER A 22 12.49 14.42 28.29
CA SER A 22 13.47 13.48 27.76
C SER A 22 14.53 13.14 28.83
N PRO A 23 14.92 11.86 29.00
CA PRO A 23 16.05 11.50 29.84
C PRO A 23 17.33 11.48 29.00
N VAL A 24 18.31 12.33 29.33
CA VAL A 24 19.70 12.13 28.89
C VAL A 24 20.63 12.24 30.10
N LEU A 25 21.12 11.06 30.45
CA LEU A 25 22.38 10.67 31.07
C LEU A 25 23.21 11.72 31.84
N ILE A 26 23.39 11.38 33.11
CA ILE A 26 24.23 11.99 34.14
C ILE A 26 25.72 11.87 33.75
N ALA A 27 26.40 13.00 33.62
CA ALA A 27 27.85 13.07 33.77
C ALA A 27 28.18 13.55 35.19
N HIS A 28 28.68 12.62 36.01
CA HIS A 28 29.26 12.90 37.32
C HIS A 28 30.57 13.69 37.14
N ALA A 29 30.59 14.95 37.54
CA ALA A 29 31.83 15.70 37.78
C ALA A 29 31.96 16.01 39.28
N ASN A 30 33.07 15.53 39.83
CA ASN A 30 33.50 15.61 41.23
C ASN A 30 33.81 17.07 41.65
N PRO A 31 33.33 17.57 42.80
CA PRO A 31 33.68 18.90 43.29
C PRO A 31 34.86 18.81 44.27
N GLY A 32 35.98 19.47 43.96
CA GLY A 32 37.04 19.64 44.95
C GLY A 32 38.40 20.03 44.41
N ALA A 33 38.59 21.32 44.13
CA ALA A 33 39.84 22.02 44.40
C ALA A 33 39.60 23.53 44.32
N VAL A 34 39.57 24.17 45.48
CA VAL A 34 39.73 25.61 45.67
C VAL A 34 41.20 25.96 45.46
N PHE A 35 41.55 27.01 44.71
CA PHE A 35 42.75 27.83 44.94
C PHE A 35 42.62 29.21 44.29
N SER A 36 43.31 30.16 44.92
CA SER A 36 43.03 31.59 45.01
C SER A 36 43.50 32.48 43.85
N SER A 37 43.06 33.74 43.96
CA SER A 37 43.32 34.94 43.17
C SER A 37 44.74 35.23 42.66
N GLU A 38 44.73 36.02 41.58
CA GLU A 38 45.74 36.97 41.04
C GLU A 38 46.89 36.44 40.17
N ILE A 39 46.79 36.70 38.85
CA ILE A 39 47.87 37.03 37.88
C ILE A 39 47.13 37.41 36.57
N SER A 40 47.05 38.69 36.20
CA SER A 40 48.04 39.46 35.41
C SER A 40 48.29 38.91 34.00
N GLY A 41 47.66 39.56 33.01
CA GLY A 41 48.19 39.79 31.66
C GLY A 41 48.48 38.57 30.78
N GLY A 42 47.59 38.31 29.82
CA GLY A 42 47.85 37.39 28.71
C GLY A 42 46.69 37.38 27.73
N THR A 43 47.01 37.43 26.45
CA THR A 43 46.14 37.59 25.27
C THR A 43 44.96 36.62 25.21
N GLN A 44 43.83 37.13 24.72
CA GLN A 44 42.65 36.36 24.36
C GLN A 44 42.94 35.58 23.07
N ASP A 45 43.37 34.32 23.20
CA ASP A 45 43.51 33.42 22.06
C ASP A 45 42.12 33.03 21.56
N THR A 46 41.84 33.37 20.30
CA THR A 46 40.63 32.96 19.58
C THR A 46 40.62 31.45 19.40
N PRO A 47 39.48 30.75 19.59
CA PRO A 47 39.39 29.32 19.33
C PRO A 47 39.68 29.03 17.85
N ASP A 48 40.60 28.10 17.57
CA ASP A 48 40.86 27.62 16.22
C ASP A 48 39.60 26.99 15.62
N THR A 49 39.34 27.31 14.36
CA THR A 49 38.25 26.71 13.58
C THR A 49 38.47 25.22 13.36
N PRO A 50 37.45 24.36 13.54
CA PRO A 50 37.58 22.93 13.27
C PRO A 50 37.93 22.66 11.81
N ASP A 51 38.83 21.70 11.58
CA ASP A 51 39.15 21.23 10.23
C ASP A 51 37.92 20.65 9.53
N THR A 52 37.83 20.89 8.22
CA THR A 52 36.79 20.32 7.37
C THR A 52 36.95 18.79 7.25
N PRO A 53 35.88 18.00 7.44
CA PRO A 53 35.93 16.56 7.26
C PRO A 53 36.32 16.16 5.83
N ASP A 54 37.14 15.12 5.70
CA ASP A 54 37.48 14.54 4.40
C ASP A 54 36.24 13.94 3.71
N VAL A 55 36.24 14.03 2.38
CA VAL A 55 35.17 13.47 1.54
C VAL A 55 35.36 11.95 1.44
N PRO A 56 34.32 11.14 1.69
CA PRO A 56 34.40 9.70 1.52
C PRO A 56 34.66 9.31 0.06
N ASP A 57 35.46 8.27 -0.15
CA ASP A 57 35.69 7.70 -1.46
C ASP A 57 34.39 7.17 -2.09
N THR A 58 34.28 7.30 -3.42
CA THR A 58 33.16 6.78 -4.19
C THR A 58 33.19 5.25 -4.24
N PRO A 59 32.07 4.56 -3.97
CA PRO A 59 31.99 3.10 -4.09
C PRO A 59 32.22 2.62 -5.52
N ASP A 60 32.87 1.47 -5.66
CA ASP A 60 33.04 0.80 -6.95
C ASP A 60 31.71 0.34 -7.55
N VAL A 61 31.65 0.34 -8.88
CA VAL A 61 30.47 -0.09 -9.64
C VAL A 61 30.41 -1.62 -9.68
N PRO A 62 29.29 -2.26 -9.30
CA PRO A 62 29.13 -3.70 -9.41
C PRO A 62 29.15 -4.18 -10.87
N ASP A 63 29.76 -5.34 -11.11
CA ASP A 63 29.76 -5.99 -12.41
C ASP A 63 28.33 -6.37 -12.88
N VAL A 64 28.12 -6.31 -14.19
CA VAL A 64 26.85 -6.67 -14.83
C VAL A 64 26.71 -8.20 -14.87
N PRO A 65 25.60 -8.77 -14.38
CA PRO A 65 25.35 -10.20 -14.48
C PRO A 65 25.19 -10.66 -15.94
N ASP A 66 25.72 -11.84 -16.25
CA ASP A 66 25.55 -12.47 -17.56
C ASP A 66 24.08 -12.76 -17.87
N VAL A 67 23.71 -12.63 -19.15
CA VAL A 67 22.36 -12.90 -19.65
C VAL A 67 22.17 -14.41 -19.77
N PRO A 68 21.10 -14.99 -19.18
CA PRO A 68 20.79 -16.41 -19.35
C PRO A 68 20.44 -16.74 -20.80
N ASP A 69 20.88 -17.91 -21.26
CA ASP A 69 20.53 -18.44 -22.57
C ASP A 69 19.02 -18.63 -22.75
N VAL A 70 18.53 -18.35 -23.97
CA VAL A 70 17.13 -18.51 -24.34
C VAL A 70 16.81 -20.01 -24.46
N PRO A 71 15.75 -20.51 -23.78
CA PRO A 71 15.32 -21.89 -23.94
C PRO A 71 14.83 -22.19 -25.36
N ASP A 72 15.20 -23.35 -25.89
CA ASP A 72 14.70 -23.85 -27.18
C ASP A 72 13.17 -24.05 -27.16
N ILE A 73 12.54 -23.66 -28.26
CA ILE A 73 11.09 -23.81 -28.48
C ILE A 73 10.78 -25.28 -28.79
N PRO A 74 9.87 -25.94 -28.07
CA PRO A 74 9.44 -27.29 -28.41
C PRO A 74 8.69 -27.33 -29.75
N ASP A 75 9.05 -28.29 -30.60
CA ASP A 75 8.37 -28.53 -31.88
C ASP A 75 6.89 -28.91 -31.69
N VAL A 76 6.02 -28.27 -32.47
CA VAL A 76 4.57 -28.49 -32.48
C VAL A 76 4.27 -29.81 -33.21
N PRO A 77 3.51 -30.77 -32.62
CA PRO A 77 3.14 -31.98 -33.33
C PRO A 77 2.14 -31.68 -34.46
N ASN A 78 2.54 -31.98 -35.69
CA ASN A 78 1.68 -31.92 -36.87
C ASN A 78 0.60 -33.00 -36.79
N ASN A 79 -0.67 -32.61 -36.62
CA ASN A 79 -1.79 -33.53 -36.59
C ASN A 79 -2.57 -33.47 -37.92
N SER A 80 -2.31 -34.45 -38.79
CA SER A 80 -3.10 -34.71 -39.99
C SER A 80 -3.64 -36.14 -39.96
N GLY A 81 -4.96 -36.28 -39.92
CA GLY A 81 -5.67 -37.41 -40.54
C GLY A 81 -6.11 -38.59 -39.66
N SER A 82 -7.40 -38.57 -39.32
CA SER A 82 -8.38 -39.67 -39.45
C SER A 82 -8.23 -41.02 -38.71
N SER A 83 -9.31 -41.31 -37.95
CA SER A 83 -10.09 -42.56 -37.89
C SER A 83 -9.96 -43.49 -36.67
N SER A 84 -11.14 -43.72 -36.07
CA SER A 84 -11.69 -44.95 -35.47
C SER A 84 -11.13 -45.51 -34.15
N GLY A 85 -12.04 -45.75 -33.20
CA GLY A 85 -11.89 -46.75 -32.13
C GLY A 85 -12.45 -46.27 -30.78
N GLY A 86 -13.54 -46.88 -30.33
CA GLY A 86 -14.29 -46.45 -29.14
C GLY A 86 -13.80 -46.97 -27.79
N GLY A 87 -14.59 -46.72 -26.75
CA GLY A 87 -14.56 -47.49 -25.49
C GLY A 87 -14.37 -46.68 -24.20
N SER A 88 -15.48 -46.43 -23.51
CA SER A 88 -15.72 -46.51 -22.05
C SER A 88 -14.83 -45.82 -21.01
N SER A 89 -15.54 -45.03 -20.19
CA SER A 89 -15.48 -44.90 -18.72
C SER A 89 -14.18 -44.46 -18.05
N SER A 90 -14.25 -43.32 -17.36
CA SER A 90 -14.23 -43.27 -15.88
C SER A 90 -14.22 -41.81 -15.41
N GLY A 91 -14.96 -41.54 -14.33
CA GLY A 91 -15.08 -40.22 -13.73
C GLY A 91 -13.74 -39.70 -13.24
N GLY A 92 -13.33 -38.56 -13.79
CA GLY A 92 -12.26 -37.72 -13.26
C GLY A 92 -12.90 -36.56 -12.52
N THR A 93 -12.84 -36.62 -11.19
CA THR A 93 -13.05 -35.49 -10.29
C THR A 93 -12.38 -34.24 -10.86
N VAL A 94 -13.17 -33.17 -11.01
CA VAL A 94 -12.66 -31.82 -11.27
C VAL A 94 -11.77 -31.46 -10.08
N THR A 95 -10.48 -31.77 -10.23
CA THR A 95 -9.42 -31.23 -9.39
C THR A 95 -9.30 -29.79 -9.81
N THR A 96 -10.00 -28.93 -9.06
CA THR A 96 -9.86 -27.48 -9.12
C THR A 96 -8.38 -27.18 -9.12
N SER A 97 -7.96 -26.57 -10.23
CA SER A 97 -6.61 -26.14 -10.52
C SER A 97 -5.99 -25.54 -9.28
N SER A 98 -4.93 -26.19 -8.81
CA SER A 98 -4.02 -25.72 -7.78
C SER A 98 -3.71 -24.26 -8.04
N SER A 99 -4.33 -23.37 -7.27
CA SER A 99 -3.99 -21.96 -7.17
C SER A 99 -2.52 -21.91 -6.78
N SER A 100 -1.67 -21.61 -7.76
CA SER A 100 -0.29 -21.25 -7.55
C SER A 100 -0.29 -20.03 -6.66
N VAL A 101 -0.18 -20.28 -5.35
CA VAL A 101 0.15 -19.27 -4.36
C VAL A 101 1.58 -18.83 -4.69
N SER A 102 1.70 -17.71 -5.39
CA SER A 102 2.98 -17.09 -5.65
C SER A 102 3.63 -16.80 -4.30
N SER A 103 4.65 -17.56 -3.95
CA SER A 103 5.52 -17.27 -2.81
C SER A 103 6.44 -16.08 -3.11
N ALA A 104 6.48 -15.63 -4.37
CA ALA A 104 7.09 -14.37 -4.77
C ALA A 104 6.21 -13.21 -4.30
N LEU A 105 6.79 -12.35 -3.47
CA LEU A 105 6.20 -11.06 -3.11
C LEU A 105 6.03 -10.26 -4.40
N ASP A 106 4.79 -9.84 -4.71
CA ASP A 106 4.55 -8.92 -5.83
C ASP A 106 5.23 -7.57 -5.57
N SER A 107 5.45 -6.79 -6.63
CA SER A 107 6.22 -5.55 -6.54
C SER A 107 5.66 -4.42 -7.39
N VAL A 108 5.85 -3.19 -6.93
CA VAL A 108 5.58 -1.94 -7.66
C VAL A 108 6.89 -1.16 -7.80
N MET A 109 7.06 -0.44 -8.91
CA MET A 109 8.20 0.47 -9.10
C MET A 109 7.89 1.83 -8.49
N VAL A 110 8.78 2.32 -7.62
CA VAL A 110 8.71 3.64 -6.96
C VAL A 110 10.02 4.36 -7.23
N LYS A 111 9.99 5.45 -7.99
CA LYS A 111 11.21 6.20 -8.39
C LYS A 111 12.35 5.31 -8.94
N GLY A 112 12.01 4.30 -9.74
CA GLY A 112 12.97 3.34 -10.29
C GLY A 112 13.45 2.24 -9.34
N VAL A 113 12.97 2.23 -8.08
CA VAL A 113 13.25 1.18 -7.10
C VAL A 113 12.07 0.21 -7.03
N LYS A 114 12.36 -1.09 -7.05
CA LYS A 114 11.34 -2.13 -6.86
C LYS A 114 10.98 -2.26 -5.38
N VAL A 115 9.72 -1.99 -5.06
CA VAL A 115 9.16 -2.13 -3.70
C VAL A 115 8.29 -3.38 -3.66
N PHE A 116 8.52 -4.24 -2.67
CA PHE A 116 7.83 -5.52 -2.54
C PHE A 116 6.71 -5.46 -1.50
N THR A 117 5.66 -6.26 -1.73
CA THR A 117 4.58 -6.42 -0.76
C THR A 117 5.06 -7.05 0.55
N THR A 118 4.46 -6.66 1.67
CA THR A 118 4.78 -7.19 3.00
C THR A 118 4.08 -8.51 3.30
N VAL A 119 3.01 -8.84 2.58
CA VAL A 119 2.22 -10.07 2.80
C VAL A 119 2.12 -10.91 1.53
N ALA A 120 2.29 -12.22 1.70
CA ALA A 120 2.03 -13.18 0.64
C ALA A 120 0.56 -13.11 0.19
N GLY A 121 0.32 -13.47 -1.06
CA GLY A 121 -0.97 -13.19 -1.66
C GLY A 121 -1.15 -13.79 -3.05
N ARG A 122 -2.38 -13.71 -3.53
CA ARG A 122 -2.69 -13.84 -4.95
C ARG A 122 -2.74 -12.44 -5.53
N TYR A 123 -1.63 -12.01 -6.11
CA TYR A 123 -1.53 -10.77 -6.85
C TYR A 123 -1.59 -11.11 -8.34
N SER A 124 -2.79 -11.00 -8.91
CA SER A 124 -3.05 -11.35 -10.31
C SER A 124 -3.61 -10.19 -11.12
N ALA A 125 -3.75 -9.02 -10.50
CA ALA A 125 -4.09 -7.79 -11.18
C ALA A 125 -2.95 -7.37 -12.11
N ASN A 126 -3.23 -7.36 -13.42
CA ASN A 126 -2.30 -6.94 -14.46
C ASN A 126 -2.82 -5.74 -15.26
N SER A 127 -3.99 -5.21 -14.88
CA SER A 127 -4.57 -3.99 -15.46
C SER A 127 -3.95 -2.69 -14.91
N VAL A 128 -3.11 -2.81 -13.89
CA VAL A 128 -2.33 -1.74 -13.25
C VAL A 128 -0.85 -2.13 -13.23
N ALA A 129 0.05 -1.18 -12.95
CA ALA A 129 1.49 -1.43 -12.89
C ALA A 129 1.93 -2.03 -11.55
N GLY A 130 1.25 -3.10 -11.13
CA GLY A 130 1.45 -3.79 -9.84
C GLY A 130 0.61 -3.20 -8.71
N VAL A 131 0.39 -4.02 -7.68
CA VAL A 131 -0.25 -3.59 -6.41
C VAL A 131 0.42 -4.31 -5.26
N ILE A 132 0.78 -3.58 -4.21
CA ILE A 132 1.43 -4.13 -3.03
C ILE A 132 0.73 -3.69 -1.76
N VAL A 133 0.85 -4.51 -0.72
CA VAL A 133 0.58 -4.12 0.67
C VAL A 133 1.88 -3.58 1.26
N THR A 134 1.84 -2.38 1.81
CA THR A 134 3.02 -1.71 2.40
C THR A 134 2.98 -1.71 3.93
N THR A 135 1.79 -1.92 4.52
CA THR A 135 1.66 -2.07 5.98
C THR A 135 2.52 -3.24 6.49
N PRO A 136 3.28 -3.09 7.59
CA PRO A 136 4.14 -4.16 8.11
C PRO A 136 3.39 -5.47 8.33
N TYR A 137 4.04 -6.61 8.04
CA TYR A 137 3.42 -7.94 8.12
C TYR A 137 2.74 -8.21 9.47
N SER A 138 3.41 -7.86 10.58
CA SER A 138 2.86 -8.03 11.94
C SER A 138 1.57 -7.25 12.14
N ASP A 139 1.49 -6.06 11.54
CA ASP A 139 0.32 -5.22 11.65
C ASP A 139 -0.84 -5.72 10.78
N VAL A 140 -0.54 -6.24 9.58
CA VAL A 140 -1.55 -6.90 8.76
C VAL A 140 -2.08 -8.14 9.48
N ALA A 141 -1.19 -8.97 10.05
CA ALA A 141 -1.58 -10.17 10.81
C ALA A 141 -2.51 -9.84 11.97
N ALA A 142 -2.20 -8.80 12.74
CA ALA A 142 -3.05 -8.34 13.82
C ALA A 142 -4.37 -7.71 13.33
N ALA A 143 -4.34 -7.00 12.19
CA ALA A 143 -5.54 -6.40 11.61
C ALA A 143 -6.55 -7.42 11.11
N VAL A 144 -6.09 -8.51 10.50
CA VAL A 144 -6.96 -9.59 10.01
C VAL A 144 -7.35 -10.57 11.13
N GLY A 145 -6.68 -10.52 12.28
CA GLY A 145 -6.93 -11.41 13.42
C GLY A 145 -6.30 -12.80 13.28
N ALA A 146 -5.14 -12.89 12.62
CA ALA A 146 -4.42 -14.15 12.45
C ALA A 146 -3.92 -14.70 13.80
N GLY A 147 -4.26 -15.95 14.10
CA GLY A 147 -3.74 -16.69 15.27
C GLY A 147 -2.36 -17.31 15.06
N THR A 148 -1.90 -18.10 16.04
CA THR A 148 -0.52 -18.64 16.12
C THR A 148 -0.06 -19.46 14.90
N ASN A 149 -0.97 -20.16 14.22
CA ASN A 149 -0.66 -21.00 13.04
C ASN A 149 -1.35 -20.50 11.77
N GLN A 150 -1.66 -19.21 11.75
CA GLN A 150 -2.40 -18.55 10.71
C GLN A 150 -1.57 -17.42 10.15
N LYS A 151 -1.64 -17.20 8.84
CA LYS A 151 -0.89 -16.12 8.18
C LYS A 151 -1.86 -15.17 7.49
N PRO A 152 -1.62 -13.85 7.52
CA PRO A 152 -2.36 -12.94 6.66
C PRO A 152 -2.07 -13.27 5.20
N PHE A 153 -3.08 -13.08 4.37
CA PHE A 153 -2.99 -13.25 2.92
C PHE A 153 -3.78 -12.14 2.23
N ALA A 154 -3.26 -11.63 1.11
CA ALA A 154 -3.95 -10.65 0.28
C ALA A 154 -4.40 -11.28 -1.05
N VAL A 155 -5.56 -10.87 -1.54
CA VAL A 155 -6.02 -11.18 -2.89
C VAL A 155 -6.34 -9.91 -3.62
N ILE A 156 -5.67 -9.74 -4.75
CA ILE A 156 -5.75 -8.58 -5.61
C ILE A 156 -5.90 -9.08 -7.04
N GLU A 157 -7.03 -8.78 -7.64
CA GLU A 157 -7.43 -9.28 -8.95
C GLU A 157 -8.01 -8.15 -9.78
N ASN A 158 -7.93 -8.31 -11.11
CA ASN A 158 -8.69 -7.41 -11.98
C ASN A 158 -10.18 -7.64 -11.75
N SER A 159 -10.92 -6.58 -11.45
CA SER A 159 -12.36 -6.66 -11.33
C SER A 159 -13.00 -6.58 -12.72
N VAL A 160 -14.01 -7.41 -12.94
CA VAL A 160 -14.94 -7.25 -14.07
C VAL A 160 -16.11 -6.31 -13.74
N CYS A 161 -16.16 -5.81 -12.49
CA CYS A 161 -17.26 -5.05 -11.91
C CYS A 161 -18.61 -5.75 -12.10
N GLY A 162 -19.09 -6.44 -11.06
CA GLY A 162 -20.46 -6.98 -11.06
C GLY A 162 -21.49 -5.89 -11.42
N GLU A 163 -22.64 -6.29 -11.96
CA GLU A 163 -23.64 -5.37 -12.51
C GLU A 163 -24.01 -4.24 -11.54
N ASP A 164 -24.27 -4.59 -10.27
CA ASP A 164 -24.57 -3.64 -9.19
C ASP A 164 -23.37 -2.72 -8.89
N SER A 165 -22.17 -3.27 -8.75
CA SER A 165 -20.95 -2.49 -8.49
C SER A 165 -20.66 -1.51 -9.63
N LYS A 166 -20.91 -1.94 -10.87
CA LYS A 166 -20.76 -1.09 -12.07
C LYS A 166 -21.77 0.05 -12.05
N ALA A 167 -23.03 -0.20 -11.72
CA ALA A 167 -24.03 0.85 -11.61
C ALA A 167 -23.65 1.89 -10.54
N CYS A 168 -23.19 1.43 -9.37
CA CYS A 168 -22.72 2.30 -8.30
C CYS A 168 -21.48 3.12 -8.71
N MET A 169 -20.49 2.48 -9.34
CA MET A 169 -19.29 3.14 -9.85
C MET A 169 -19.63 4.20 -10.89
N MET A 170 -20.49 3.88 -11.87
CA MET A 170 -20.88 4.82 -12.92
C MET A 170 -21.66 6.01 -12.38
N LYS A 171 -22.53 5.79 -11.40
CA LYS A 171 -23.22 6.89 -10.70
C LYS A 171 -22.21 7.81 -10.02
N LYS A 172 -21.22 7.25 -9.32
CA LYS A 172 -20.20 8.06 -8.63
C LYS A 172 -19.28 8.79 -9.62
N LEU A 173 -18.97 8.17 -10.75
CA LEU A 173 -18.20 8.78 -11.82
C LEU A 173 -18.94 9.99 -12.42
N GLU A 174 -20.26 9.90 -12.59
CA GLU A 174 -21.07 11.02 -13.09
C GLU A 174 -21.11 12.19 -12.10
N GLU A 175 -21.22 11.89 -10.79
CA GLU A 175 -21.09 12.91 -9.74
C GLU A 175 -19.73 13.62 -9.83
N LEU A 176 -18.64 12.88 -10.04
CA LEU A 176 -17.31 13.44 -10.22
C LEU A 176 -17.20 14.30 -11.49
N LYS A 177 -17.76 13.83 -12.61
CA LYS A 177 -17.78 14.55 -13.89
C LYS A 177 -18.56 15.86 -13.82
N SER A 178 -19.55 15.96 -12.94
CA SER A 178 -20.26 17.22 -12.71
C SER A 178 -19.36 18.33 -12.12
N ILE A 179 -18.28 17.94 -11.44
CA ILE A 179 -17.27 18.85 -10.87
C ILE A 179 -16.15 19.10 -11.89
N SER A 180 -15.66 18.03 -12.52
CA SER A 180 -14.60 18.10 -13.53
C SER A 180 -14.93 17.12 -14.67
N PRO A 181 -15.43 17.62 -15.82
CA PRO A 181 -15.96 16.78 -16.90
C PRO A 181 -14.90 15.93 -17.59
N GLU A 182 -13.63 16.28 -17.41
CA GLU A 182 -12.46 15.57 -17.94
C GLU A 182 -12.06 14.34 -17.11
N ILE A 183 -12.78 14.04 -16.02
CA ILE A 183 -12.53 12.82 -15.24
C ILE A 183 -12.86 11.58 -16.06
N VAL A 184 -11.90 10.65 -16.12
CA VAL A 184 -12.01 9.40 -16.87
C VAL A 184 -11.79 8.21 -15.94
N SER A 185 -12.61 7.17 -16.10
CA SER A 185 -12.42 5.90 -15.43
C SER A 185 -11.40 5.02 -16.15
N GLY A 186 -10.65 4.27 -15.36
CA GLY A 186 -9.63 3.33 -15.80
C GLY A 186 -9.88 1.92 -15.25
N PRO A 187 -8.82 1.16 -14.97
CA PRO A 187 -8.93 -0.22 -14.51
C PRO A 187 -9.61 -0.32 -13.14
N ALA A 188 -10.29 -1.44 -12.92
CA ALA A 188 -10.92 -1.77 -11.65
C ALA A 188 -10.27 -3.02 -11.03
N LEU A 189 -10.18 -3.01 -9.71
CA LEU A 189 -9.53 -4.04 -8.90
C LEU A 189 -10.49 -4.53 -7.81
N ASP A 190 -10.49 -5.83 -7.57
CA ASP A 190 -11.10 -6.40 -6.37
C ASP A 190 -9.99 -6.73 -5.38
N ILE A 191 -10.06 -6.09 -4.20
CA ILE A 191 -9.05 -6.23 -3.14
C ILE A 191 -9.73 -6.75 -1.89
N TRP A 192 -9.20 -7.84 -1.34
CA TRP A 192 -9.59 -8.32 -0.01
C TRP A 192 -8.45 -9.02 0.71
N LEU A 193 -8.51 -9.01 2.05
CA LEU A 193 -7.56 -9.73 2.89
C LEU A 193 -8.23 -10.89 3.59
N GLY A 194 -7.42 -11.86 3.96
CA GLY A 194 -7.85 -13.05 4.64
C GLY A 194 -6.76 -13.64 5.52
N ILE A 195 -7.09 -14.81 6.03
CA ILE A 195 -6.19 -15.65 6.80
C ILE A 195 -6.04 -16.97 6.08
N SER A 196 -4.81 -17.49 5.99
CA SER A 196 -4.55 -18.88 5.61
C SER A 196 -4.23 -19.73 6.84
N ASP A 197 -4.72 -20.97 6.84
CA ASP A 197 -4.33 -21.98 7.83
C ASP A 197 -3.08 -22.76 7.39
N ILE A 198 -2.65 -23.72 8.22
CA ILE A 198 -1.49 -24.59 7.94
C ILE A 198 -1.64 -25.45 6.68
N ASN A 199 -2.87 -25.65 6.21
CA ASN A 199 -3.18 -26.43 5.01
C ASN A 199 -3.33 -25.53 3.77
N ASN A 200 -3.04 -24.24 3.88
CA ASN A 200 -3.29 -23.22 2.86
C ASN A 200 -4.78 -23.08 2.48
N ASN A 201 -5.70 -23.31 3.42
CA ASN A 201 -7.09 -22.92 3.23
C ASN A 201 -7.24 -21.43 3.53
N PHE A 202 -7.78 -20.69 2.57
CA PHE A 202 -7.95 -19.24 2.66
C PHE A 202 -9.34 -18.88 3.14
N THR A 203 -9.41 -18.05 4.17
CA THR A 203 -10.67 -17.49 4.68
C THR A 203 -10.62 -15.97 4.53
N LYS A 204 -11.54 -15.42 3.72
CA LYS A 204 -11.71 -13.97 3.61
C LYS A 204 -12.20 -13.40 4.93
N VAL A 205 -11.55 -12.33 5.39
CA VAL A 205 -12.00 -11.56 6.55
C VAL A 205 -13.02 -10.52 6.08
N GLY A 206 -14.05 -10.22 6.87
CA GLY A 206 -15.10 -9.28 6.49
C GLY A 206 -14.62 -7.83 6.41
N LYS A 207 -13.81 -7.42 7.40
CA LYS A 207 -13.11 -6.13 7.46
C LYS A 207 -11.88 -6.25 8.36
N ALA A 208 -10.85 -5.47 8.11
CA ALA A 208 -9.69 -5.37 8.98
C ALA A 208 -10.04 -4.58 10.26
N ALA A 209 -9.35 -4.86 11.37
CA ALA A 209 -9.51 -4.13 12.63
C ALA A 209 -8.86 -2.73 12.62
N ARG A 210 -8.00 -2.47 11.63
CA ARG A 210 -7.32 -1.20 11.38
C ARG A 210 -7.12 -1.04 9.86
N PRO A 211 -6.99 0.19 9.35
CA PRO A 211 -6.70 0.40 7.94
C PRO A 211 -5.39 -0.26 7.52
N ILE A 212 -5.40 -0.88 6.34
CA ILE A 212 -4.25 -1.45 5.68
C ILE A 212 -3.89 -0.58 4.49
N GLU A 213 -2.63 -0.19 4.43
CA GLU A 213 -2.04 0.59 3.36
C GLU A 213 -1.67 -0.29 2.17
N PHE A 214 -2.10 0.16 1.00
CA PHE A 214 -1.81 -0.41 -0.30
C PHE A 214 -1.16 0.66 -1.18
N LYS A 215 -0.29 0.21 -2.08
CA LYS A 215 0.29 1.04 -3.12
C LYS A 215 0.03 0.41 -4.48
N ILE A 216 -0.53 1.17 -5.41
CA ILE A 216 -0.85 0.75 -6.78
C ILE A 216 0.11 1.49 -7.72
N GLY A 217 0.70 0.78 -8.68
CA GLY A 217 1.41 1.43 -9.78
C GLY A 217 0.44 1.96 -10.83
N ILE A 218 0.59 3.21 -11.25
CA ILE A 218 -0.22 3.82 -12.31
C ILE A 218 0.17 3.20 -13.66
N PRO A 219 -0.75 2.58 -14.40
CA PRO A 219 -0.41 1.94 -15.67
C PRO A 219 -0.02 2.97 -16.73
N ALA A 220 1.05 2.70 -17.49
CA ALA A 220 1.64 3.64 -18.44
C ALA A 220 0.66 4.13 -19.52
N ASN A 221 -0.25 3.27 -19.98
CA ASN A 221 -1.30 3.64 -20.95
C ASN A 221 -2.42 4.49 -20.34
N PHE A 222 -2.48 4.59 -19.02
CA PHE A 222 -3.44 5.43 -18.30
C PHE A 222 -2.79 6.71 -17.76
N LYS A 223 -1.47 6.71 -17.55
CA LYS A 223 -0.69 7.84 -17.06
C LYS A 223 -0.87 9.07 -17.98
N THR A 224 -0.99 10.26 -17.41
CA THR A 224 -1.21 11.52 -18.14
C THR A 224 -0.62 12.67 -17.34
N ASP A 225 0.22 13.46 -17.98
CA ASP A 225 0.89 14.59 -17.32
C ASP A 225 -0.11 15.67 -16.92
N GLY A 226 0.05 16.20 -15.71
CA GLY A 226 -0.84 17.22 -15.16
C GLY A 226 -2.19 16.68 -14.67
N TYR A 227 -2.34 15.36 -14.53
CA TYR A 227 -3.53 14.73 -13.96
C TYR A 227 -3.23 14.21 -12.56
N ASP A 228 -4.24 14.31 -11.68
CA ASP A 228 -4.27 13.62 -10.40
C ASP A 228 -4.97 12.27 -10.55
N TYR A 229 -4.72 11.36 -9.61
CA TYR A 229 -5.33 10.03 -9.55
C TYR A 229 -6.12 9.86 -8.26
N ALA A 230 -7.20 9.09 -8.35
CA ALA A 230 -8.02 8.69 -7.22
C ALA A 230 -8.64 7.30 -7.48
N LEU A 231 -9.26 6.73 -6.46
CA LEU A 231 -10.06 5.51 -6.57
C LEU A 231 -11.52 5.84 -6.29
N ILE A 232 -12.42 5.43 -7.19
CA ILE A 232 -13.82 5.22 -6.82
C ILE A 232 -13.87 3.86 -6.12
N PHE A 233 -14.22 3.88 -4.84
CA PHE A 233 -14.36 2.67 -4.04
C PHE A 233 -15.83 2.33 -3.84
N VAL A 234 -16.21 1.13 -4.30
CA VAL A 234 -17.56 0.56 -4.15
C VAL A 234 -17.50 -0.61 -3.17
N GLN A 235 -18.18 -0.47 -2.05
CA GLN A 235 -18.31 -1.51 -1.03
C GLN A 235 -19.39 -2.54 -1.40
N SER A 236 -19.38 -3.69 -0.74
CA SER A 236 -20.35 -4.77 -1.00
C SER A 236 -21.81 -4.41 -0.70
N ASP A 237 -22.05 -3.37 0.10
CA ASP A 237 -23.39 -2.83 0.39
C ASP A 237 -23.85 -1.77 -0.64
N GLY A 238 -23.04 -1.49 -1.67
CA GLY A 238 -23.30 -0.48 -2.69
C GLY A 238 -22.86 0.94 -2.29
N THR A 239 -22.33 1.13 -1.08
CA THR A 239 -21.80 2.43 -0.66
C THR A 239 -20.59 2.82 -1.51
N THR A 240 -20.57 4.06 -2.00
CA THR A 240 -19.47 4.58 -2.83
C THR A 240 -18.74 5.72 -2.14
N SER A 241 -17.42 5.75 -2.31
CA SER A 241 -16.54 6.81 -1.80
C SER A 241 -15.42 7.10 -2.80
N VAL A 242 -14.74 8.22 -2.60
CA VAL A 242 -13.55 8.60 -3.38
C VAL A 242 -12.38 8.53 -2.41
N ILE A 243 -11.35 7.78 -2.78
CA ILE A 243 -10.11 7.68 -2.03
C ILE A 243 -9.05 8.39 -2.85
N VAL A 244 -8.41 9.39 -2.25
CA VAL A 244 -7.37 10.20 -2.87
C VAL A 244 -6.00 9.58 -2.63
N ASP A 245 -5.06 9.91 -3.52
CA ASP A 245 -3.67 9.54 -3.34
C ASP A 245 -3.07 10.24 -2.13
N THR A 246 -2.32 9.49 -1.34
CA THR A 246 -1.65 9.94 -0.12
C THR A 246 -0.14 9.98 -0.26
N ASP A 247 0.41 9.54 -1.40
CA ASP A 247 1.82 9.70 -1.71
C ASP A 247 2.06 10.81 -2.76
N ASP A 248 3.33 11.21 -2.91
CA ASP A 248 3.77 12.26 -3.82
C ASP A 248 4.47 11.70 -5.09
N ASP A 249 4.37 10.40 -5.36
CA ASP A 249 5.01 9.75 -6.50
C ASP A 249 4.05 9.63 -7.68
N SER A 250 4.38 10.30 -8.79
CA SER A 250 3.56 10.30 -10.01
C SER A 250 3.39 8.92 -10.68
N ASP A 251 4.21 7.93 -10.33
CA ASP A 251 4.13 6.56 -10.85
C ASP A 251 3.27 5.65 -9.98
N THR A 252 2.91 6.08 -8.77
CA THR A 252 2.13 5.27 -7.84
C THR A 252 0.94 6.02 -7.26
N MET A 253 0.10 5.30 -6.56
CA MET A 253 -0.93 5.85 -5.70
C MET A 253 -0.97 5.02 -4.42
N THR A 254 -0.90 5.69 -3.27
CA THR A 254 -1.00 5.06 -1.95
C THR A 254 -2.33 5.40 -1.31
N PHE A 255 -2.95 4.40 -0.71
CA PHE A 255 -4.19 4.56 0.03
C PHE A 255 -4.32 3.53 1.14
N SER A 256 -5.19 3.81 2.11
CA SER A 256 -5.48 2.90 3.21
C SER A 256 -6.97 2.58 3.30
N THR A 257 -7.31 1.33 3.60
CA THR A 257 -8.69 0.89 3.82
C THR A 257 -8.76 -0.24 4.83
N ASP A 258 -9.83 -0.28 5.63
CA ASP A 258 -10.17 -1.42 6.51
C ASP A 258 -11.33 -2.26 5.95
N VAL A 259 -11.98 -1.79 4.89
CA VAL A 259 -13.09 -2.47 4.21
C VAL A 259 -12.69 -2.86 2.78
N TYR A 260 -13.39 -3.87 2.26
CA TYR A 260 -13.08 -4.49 0.97
C TYR A 260 -14.19 -4.24 -0.05
N GLY A 261 -13.84 -4.34 -1.32
CA GLY A 261 -14.78 -4.12 -2.41
C GLY A 261 -14.05 -3.90 -3.72
N THR A 262 -14.71 -3.18 -4.63
CA THR A 262 -14.19 -2.86 -5.96
C THR A 262 -13.61 -1.46 -5.96
N PHE A 263 -12.35 -1.33 -6.38
CA PHE A 263 -11.60 -0.08 -6.46
C PHE A 263 -11.34 0.24 -7.93
N THR A 264 -11.94 1.32 -8.44
CA THR A 264 -11.76 1.76 -9.82
C THR A 264 -10.82 2.96 -9.86
N LEU A 265 -9.68 2.82 -10.53
CA LEU A 265 -8.76 3.92 -10.77
C LEU A 265 -9.43 4.96 -11.68
N VAL A 266 -9.37 6.22 -11.27
CA VAL A 266 -9.84 7.36 -12.04
C VAL A 266 -8.74 8.40 -12.14
N LYS A 267 -8.77 9.19 -13.21
CA LYS A 267 -7.89 10.34 -13.40
C LYS A 267 -8.69 11.58 -13.75
N GLY A 268 -8.17 12.75 -13.41
CA GLY A 268 -8.69 14.05 -13.85
C GLY A 268 -7.58 15.09 -13.82
N PRO A 269 -7.76 16.25 -14.47
CA PRO A 269 -6.81 17.37 -14.37
C PRO A 269 -6.42 17.67 -12.92
N SER A 270 -5.22 18.21 -12.70
CA SER A 270 -4.75 18.48 -11.34
C SER A 270 -5.74 19.37 -10.57
N GLY A 271 -6.06 18.99 -9.34
CA GLY A 271 -7.08 19.60 -8.50
C GLY A 271 -8.48 18.98 -8.63
N SER A 272 -8.72 18.08 -9.59
CA SER A 272 -10.03 17.42 -9.79
C SER A 272 -10.55 16.71 -8.53
N PHE A 273 -9.65 16.23 -7.67
CA PHE A 273 -9.99 15.50 -6.45
C PHE A 273 -9.73 16.28 -5.15
N ALA A 274 -9.43 17.58 -5.22
CA ALA A 274 -9.06 18.39 -4.06
C ALA A 274 -10.16 18.43 -2.96
N ALA A 275 -11.43 18.30 -3.34
CA ALA A 275 -12.55 18.28 -2.39
C ALA A 275 -12.66 16.99 -1.55
N TYR A 276 -11.83 15.98 -1.86
CA TYR A 276 -11.83 14.67 -1.20
C TYR A 276 -10.57 14.39 -0.37
N ARG A 277 -9.68 15.39 -0.25
CA ARG A 277 -8.51 15.34 0.63
C ARG A 277 -8.86 15.73 2.07
#